data_AF-A0A1Q8LTA8-F1
#
_entry.id   AF-A0A1Q8LTA8-F1
#
_cell.length_a   1.000
_cell.length_b   1.000
_cell.length_c   1.000
_cell.angle_alpha   90.00
_cell.angle_beta   90.00
_cell.angle_gamma   90.00
#
_symmetry.space_group_name_H-M   'P 1'
#
loop_
_entity.id
_entity.type
_entity.pdbx_description
1 polymer ?
#
loop_
_entity_poly.entity_id
_entity_poly.type
_entity_poly.pdbx_seq_one_letter_code
_entity_poly.pdbx_strand_id
1 'polypeptide(L)'
;MGSDGETRSTEGGVGPLTPARVGMGGDGAVVVCCHGACPPRSGKGTVVDLLLHHGLTAFGQFVSWAELVGQIGAIAVVFLARRRSLATWPVQMAACVLLFTVYASAHLGGLAFRQVIVLAISVFGLVAWLRRRDPVYGLAVRQASTAQRLGLTGLLVGGTVVMALVLDALDASWAPWPDAAIFVGTAVAFLAQALRFVEFWVIWLLVDAVGVPLQLASGLWFSAAVYVVFAGLVVHGWWSWARTRRTVAAAQREPSRAV
;
A
#
# COMPACT_ATOMS: atom_id res chain seq x y z
N MET A 1 31.52 2.35 -64.68
CA MET A 1 31.66 1.04 -64.00
C MET A 1 32.32 1.33 -62.66
N GLY A 2 31.65 0.98 -61.57
CA GLY A 2 31.82 1.57 -60.25
C GLY A 2 33.16 1.28 -59.58
N SER A 3 33.56 2.24 -58.73
CA SER A 3 34.60 2.09 -57.73
C SER A 3 33.91 1.89 -56.38
N ASP A 4 34.16 0.76 -55.74
CA ASP A 4 33.92 0.54 -54.32
C ASP A 4 34.95 1.34 -53.50
N GLY A 5 34.57 1.77 -52.29
CA GLY A 5 35.48 2.51 -51.41
C GLY A 5 34.81 3.16 -50.21
N GLU A 6 34.28 2.33 -49.34
CA GLU A 6 33.85 2.54 -47.95
C GLU A 6 34.47 3.76 -47.21
N THR A 7 33.64 4.70 -46.77
CA THR A 7 33.98 5.71 -45.74
C THR A 7 33.09 5.51 -44.51
N ARG A 8 33.73 5.15 -43.40
CA ARG A 8 33.17 5.04 -42.04
C ARG A 8 33.12 6.44 -41.39
N SER A 9 31.97 6.85 -40.87
CA SER A 9 31.77 7.96 -39.90
C SER A 9 30.43 7.69 -39.20
N THR A 10 30.39 7.15 -37.98
CA THR A 10 30.28 7.86 -36.69
C THR A 10 29.43 9.14 -36.71
N GLU A 11 28.16 9.01 -36.33
CA GLU A 11 27.30 9.97 -35.58
C GLU A 11 25.95 9.23 -35.39
N GLY A 12 25.40 9.02 -34.18
CA GLY A 12 24.97 10.08 -33.28
C GLY A 12 23.54 10.50 -33.64
N GLY A 13 22.52 9.69 -33.30
CA GLY A 13 21.14 10.00 -33.65
C GLY A 13 20.11 9.08 -33.02
N VAL A 14 19.95 9.16 -31.70
CA VAL A 14 18.69 8.76 -31.06
C VAL A 14 17.63 9.71 -31.59
N GLY A 15 16.86 9.27 -32.59
CA GLY A 15 15.70 10.00 -33.07
C GLY A 15 14.73 10.23 -31.90
N PRO A 16 13.99 11.36 -31.89
CA PRO A 16 13.11 11.69 -30.78
C PRO A 16 12.12 10.55 -30.55
N LEU A 17 12.01 10.09 -29.30
CA LEU A 17 10.94 9.21 -28.84
C LEU A 17 9.61 9.87 -29.20
N THR A 18 9.00 9.42 -30.28
CA THR A 18 7.67 9.86 -30.71
C THR A 18 6.73 9.65 -29.52
N PRO A 19 6.00 10.68 -29.06
CA PRO A 19 5.13 10.53 -27.91
C PRO A 19 4.04 9.52 -28.23
N ALA A 20 3.75 8.62 -27.28
CA ALA A 20 2.63 7.71 -27.37
C ALA A 20 1.37 8.50 -27.73
N ARG A 21 0.75 8.20 -28.88
CA ARG A 21 -0.50 8.84 -29.27
C ARG A 21 -1.60 8.32 -28.37
N VAL A 22 -2.06 9.17 -27.47
CA VAL A 22 -3.32 9.02 -26.76
C VAL A 22 -4.44 9.20 -27.78
N GLY A 23 -5.12 8.10 -28.11
CA GLY A 23 -6.33 8.12 -28.94
C GLY A 23 -7.54 7.75 -28.10
N MET A 24 -8.66 8.47 -28.30
CA MET A 24 -9.97 8.00 -27.84
C MET A 24 -10.48 6.93 -28.80
N GLY A 25 -10.66 5.71 -28.29
CA GLY A 25 -11.43 4.69 -29.01
C GLY A 25 -12.91 5.08 -29.12
N GLY A 26 -13.64 4.48 -30.06
CA GLY A 26 -15.06 4.78 -30.32
C GLY A 26 -16.02 4.60 -29.12
N ASP A 27 -15.55 3.98 -28.03
CA ASP A 27 -16.28 3.79 -26.77
C ASP A 27 -15.83 4.77 -25.65
N GLY A 28 -15.00 5.77 -25.97
CA GLY A 28 -14.53 6.80 -25.03
C GLY A 28 -13.34 6.42 -24.14
N ALA A 29 -12.75 5.23 -24.34
CA ALA A 29 -11.56 4.80 -23.59
C ALA A 29 -10.27 5.42 -24.16
N VAL A 30 -9.41 5.90 -23.27
CA VAL A 30 -8.04 6.35 -23.60
C VAL A 30 -7.15 5.12 -23.76
N VAL A 31 -6.70 4.86 -24.98
CA VAL A 31 -5.79 3.75 -25.30
C VAL A 31 -4.39 4.29 -25.55
N VAL A 32 -3.41 3.79 -24.79
CA VAL A 32 -1.99 4.03 -25.03
C VAL A 32 -1.45 2.90 -25.90
N CYS A 33 -1.40 3.13 -27.21
CA CYS A 33 -0.85 2.16 -28.16
C CYS A 33 0.68 2.24 -28.19
N CYS A 34 1.37 1.36 -27.46
CA CYS A 34 2.77 1.07 -27.72
C CYS A 34 2.84 0.05 -28.88
N HIS A 35 3.35 0.48 -30.04
CA HIS A 35 3.65 -0.38 -31.20
C HIS A 35 2.48 -1.22 -31.75
N GLY A 36 1.49 -0.54 -32.36
CA GLY A 36 0.71 -1.05 -33.51
C GLY A 36 -0.12 -2.34 -33.39
N ALA A 37 -0.03 -3.08 -32.29
CA ALA A 37 -0.71 -4.34 -32.07
C ALA A 37 -1.56 -4.23 -30.81
N CYS A 38 -2.85 -3.98 -31.01
CA CYS A 38 -3.84 -4.19 -29.97
C CYS A 38 -3.86 -5.69 -29.64
N PRO A 39 -3.61 -6.12 -28.39
CA PRO A 39 -3.68 -7.53 -28.05
C PRO A 39 -5.12 -8.04 -28.28
N PRO A 40 -5.29 -9.28 -28.78
CA PRO A 40 -6.60 -9.84 -29.04
C PRO A 40 -7.40 -9.92 -27.74
N ARG A 41 -8.64 -9.41 -27.78
CA ARG A 41 -9.64 -9.49 -26.71
C ARG A 41 -9.98 -10.97 -26.48
N SER A 42 -9.19 -11.66 -25.65
CA SER A 42 -9.50 -13.03 -25.24
C SER A 42 -10.59 -12.97 -24.18
N GLY A 43 -11.84 -13.03 -24.65
CA GLY A 43 -13.01 -13.07 -23.82
C GLY A 43 -13.00 -14.31 -22.91
N LYS A 44 -12.79 -14.08 -21.61
CA LYS A 44 -13.47 -14.82 -20.55
C LYS A 44 -13.94 -13.79 -19.55
N GLY A 45 -15.26 -13.62 -19.42
CA GLY A 45 -15.90 -12.77 -18.42
C GLY A 45 -15.60 -13.26 -17.00
N THR A 46 -14.36 -13.09 -16.58
CA THR A 46 -13.85 -13.45 -15.27
C THR A 46 -14.11 -12.25 -14.37
N VAL A 47 -14.45 -12.48 -13.11
CA VAL A 47 -14.71 -11.40 -12.13
C VAL A 47 -13.54 -10.38 -12.08
N VAL A 48 -12.32 -10.85 -12.32
CA VAL A 48 -11.11 -10.02 -12.41
C VAL A 48 -11.16 -9.02 -13.57
N ASP A 49 -11.58 -9.44 -14.76
CA ASP A 49 -11.74 -8.55 -15.92
C ASP A 49 -12.81 -7.49 -15.66
N LEU A 50 -13.91 -7.89 -15.02
CA LEU A 50 -14.97 -6.96 -14.61
C LEU A 50 -14.42 -5.89 -13.65
N LEU A 51 -13.64 -6.32 -12.64
CA LEU A 51 -13.09 -5.43 -11.62
C LEU A 51 -12.05 -4.45 -12.20
N LEU A 52 -11.26 -4.89 -13.19
CA LEU A 52 -10.18 -4.09 -13.77
C LEU A 52 -10.65 -3.14 -14.88
N HIS A 53 -11.55 -3.59 -15.75
CA HIS A 53 -11.90 -2.89 -16.99
C HIS A 53 -13.23 -2.15 -16.91
N HIS A 54 -14.03 -2.39 -15.87
CA HIS A 54 -15.22 -1.60 -15.58
C HIS A 54 -14.98 -0.74 -14.35
N GLY A 55 -15.59 0.43 -14.36
CA GLY A 55 -15.34 1.45 -13.36
C GLY A 55 -16.25 2.65 -13.53
N LEU A 56 -15.96 3.67 -12.75
CA LEU A 56 -16.66 4.95 -12.75
C LEU A 56 -15.66 6.07 -13.02
N THR A 57 -16.12 7.13 -13.66
CA THR A 57 -15.28 8.30 -13.87
C THR A 57 -15.43 9.22 -12.65
N ALA A 58 -14.37 9.39 -11.87
CA ALA A 58 -14.32 10.31 -10.74
C ALA A 58 -13.18 11.31 -10.95
N PHE A 59 -13.43 12.61 -10.69
CA PHE A 59 -12.44 13.67 -10.91
C PHE A 59 -11.84 13.70 -12.34
N GLY A 60 -12.62 13.28 -13.34
CA GLY A 60 -12.15 13.17 -14.73
C GLY A 60 -11.21 11.99 -15.01
N GLN A 61 -11.04 11.08 -14.05
CA GLN A 61 -10.20 9.88 -14.18
C GLN A 61 -11.05 8.61 -14.10
N PHE A 62 -10.68 7.61 -14.89
CA PHE A 62 -11.31 6.29 -14.82
C PHE A 62 -10.82 5.56 -13.57
N VAL A 63 -11.73 5.29 -12.64
CA VAL A 63 -11.48 4.53 -11.41
C VAL A 63 -12.10 3.15 -11.57
N SER A 64 -11.25 2.13 -11.60
CA SER A 64 -11.69 0.74 -11.70
C SER A 64 -12.48 0.30 -10.45
N TRP A 65 -13.39 -0.66 -10.60
CA TRP A 65 -14.07 -1.27 -9.45
C TRP A 65 -13.07 -1.94 -8.50
N ALA A 66 -11.97 -2.50 -9.01
CA ALA A 66 -10.88 -3.04 -8.22
C ALA A 66 -10.28 -1.98 -7.28
N GLU A 67 -10.01 -0.78 -7.80
CA GLU A 67 -9.48 0.32 -7.01
C GLU A 67 -10.51 0.76 -5.96
N LEU A 68 -11.76 0.97 -6.34
CA LEU A 68 -12.80 1.41 -5.40
C LEU A 68 -13.00 0.40 -4.25
N VAL A 69 -13.15 -0.88 -4.59
CA VAL A 69 -13.32 -1.96 -3.60
C VAL A 69 -12.09 -2.09 -2.72
N GLY A 70 -10.89 -1.95 -3.29
CA GLY A 70 -9.64 -1.94 -2.55
C GLY A 70 -9.59 -0.81 -1.51
N GLN A 71 -9.95 0.41 -1.91
CA GLN A 71 -9.98 1.57 -1.03
C GLN A 71 -11.03 1.44 0.09
N ILE A 72 -12.23 0.95 -0.23
CA ILE A 72 -13.28 0.68 0.77
C ILE A 72 -12.82 -0.39 1.76
N GLY A 73 -12.22 -1.47 1.27
CA GLY A 73 -11.67 -2.54 2.10
C GLY A 73 -10.59 -2.02 3.06
N ALA A 74 -9.68 -1.18 2.56
CA ALA A 74 -8.66 -0.56 3.38
C ALA A 74 -9.25 0.38 4.45
N ILE A 75 -10.27 1.20 4.11
CA ILE A 75 -10.99 2.03 5.10
C ILE A 75 -11.64 1.15 6.18
N ALA A 76 -12.27 0.05 5.78
CA ALA A 76 -12.89 -0.89 6.71
C ALA A 76 -11.86 -1.48 7.68
N VAL A 77 -10.70 -1.93 7.19
CA VAL A 77 -9.62 -2.45 8.04
C VAL A 77 -9.16 -1.41 9.04
N VAL A 78 -8.87 -0.17 8.60
CA VAL A 78 -8.41 0.91 9.49
C VAL A 78 -9.45 1.22 10.56
N PHE A 79 -10.73 1.24 10.19
CA PHE A 79 -11.83 1.46 11.11
C PHE A 79 -11.97 0.33 12.15
N LEU A 80 -11.84 -0.93 11.73
CA LEU A 80 -11.86 -2.09 12.61
C LEU A 80 -10.64 -2.10 13.54
N ALA A 81 -9.46 -1.72 13.03
CA ALA A 81 -8.24 -1.55 13.80
C ALA A 81 -8.43 -0.49 14.89
N ARG A 82 -9.00 0.68 14.54
CA ARG A 82 -9.37 1.72 15.51
C ARG A 82 -10.27 1.15 16.63
N ARG A 83 -11.26 0.35 16.28
CA ARG A 83 -12.19 -0.29 17.23
C ARG A 83 -11.58 -1.43 18.06
N ARG A 84 -10.31 -1.79 17.84
CA ARG A 84 -9.65 -2.94 18.51
C ARG A 84 -10.41 -4.25 18.25
N SER A 85 -11.06 -4.37 17.10
CA SER A 85 -11.84 -5.55 16.75
C SER A 85 -10.95 -6.66 16.21
N LEU A 86 -11.19 -7.91 16.62
CA LEU A 86 -10.53 -9.09 16.04
C LEU A 86 -10.90 -9.28 14.56
N ALA A 87 -12.04 -8.76 14.11
CA ALA A 87 -12.46 -8.82 12.72
C ALA A 87 -11.51 -8.08 11.77
N THR A 88 -10.61 -7.22 12.29
CA THR A 88 -9.57 -6.55 11.49
C THR A 88 -8.74 -7.57 10.70
N TRP A 89 -8.39 -8.69 11.33
CA TRP A 89 -7.50 -9.67 10.71
C TRP A 89 -8.16 -10.48 9.59
N PRO A 90 -9.34 -11.12 9.77
CA PRO A 90 -10.02 -11.79 8.66
C PRO A 90 -10.35 -10.87 7.50
N VAL A 91 -10.77 -9.62 7.77
CA VAL A 91 -11.05 -8.63 6.71
C VAL A 91 -9.77 -8.28 5.96
N GLN A 92 -8.65 -8.08 6.67
CA GLN A 92 -7.35 -7.84 6.03
C GLN A 92 -6.88 -9.04 5.20
N MET A 93 -7.06 -10.26 5.69
CA MET A 93 -6.69 -11.47 4.94
C MET A 93 -7.51 -11.59 3.64
N ALA A 94 -8.82 -11.34 3.72
CA ALA A 94 -9.69 -11.31 2.53
C ALA A 94 -9.25 -10.23 1.54
N ALA A 95 -8.92 -9.03 2.02
CA ALA A 95 -8.39 -7.95 1.19
C ALA A 95 -7.06 -8.32 0.52
N CYS A 96 -6.14 -8.97 1.24
CA CYS A 96 -4.87 -9.43 0.66
C CYS A 96 -5.08 -10.49 -0.43
N VAL A 97 -5.98 -11.45 -0.25
CA VAL A 97 -6.27 -12.47 -1.27
C VAL A 97 -6.86 -11.83 -2.52
N LEU A 98 -7.80 -10.90 -2.35
CA LEU A 98 -8.40 -10.16 -3.45
C LEU A 98 -7.33 -9.36 -4.21
N LEU A 99 -6.57 -8.51 -3.51
CA LEU A 99 -5.55 -7.66 -4.11
C LEU A 99 -4.40 -8.46 -4.72
N PHE A 100 -4.01 -9.59 -4.10
CA PHE A 100 -3.02 -10.49 -4.67
C PHE A 100 -3.50 -11.02 -6.03
N THR A 101 -4.76 -11.47 -6.11
CA THR A 101 -5.34 -11.98 -7.37
C THR A 101 -5.34 -10.90 -8.45
N VAL A 102 -5.73 -9.67 -8.10
CA VAL A 102 -5.74 -8.52 -9.01
C VAL A 102 -4.32 -8.19 -9.48
N TYR A 103 -3.35 -8.03 -8.57
CA TYR A 103 -1.98 -7.67 -8.94
C TYR A 103 -1.23 -8.78 -9.68
N ALA A 104 -1.49 -10.06 -9.34
CA ALA A 104 -0.94 -11.19 -10.08
C ALA A 104 -1.48 -11.23 -11.52
N SER A 105 -2.78 -10.95 -11.71
CA SER A 105 -3.38 -10.88 -13.05
C SER A 105 -2.85 -9.70 -13.88
N ALA A 106 -2.47 -8.60 -13.24
CA ALA A 106 -1.87 -7.44 -13.88
C ALA A 106 -0.34 -7.55 -14.07
N HIS A 107 0.27 -8.71 -13.78
CA HIS A 107 1.71 -8.94 -13.81
C HIS A 107 2.53 -7.97 -12.91
N LEU A 108 1.91 -7.42 -11.88
CA LEU A 108 2.54 -6.51 -10.92
C LEU A 108 3.15 -7.30 -9.76
N GLY A 109 4.23 -8.04 -10.05
CA GLY A 109 4.85 -8.99 -9.13
C GLY A 109 5.23 -8.41 -7.76
N GLY A 110 5.82 -7.20 -7.74
CA GLY A 110 6.20 -6.53 -6.48
C GLY A 110 4.99 -6.20 -5.58
N LEU A 111 3.89 -5.71 -6.18
CA LEU A 111 2.66 -5.41 -5.44
C LEU A 111 1.93 -6.67 -4.98
N ALA A 112 1.96 -7.74 -5.78
CA ALA A 112 1.45 -9.05 -5.38
C ALA A 112 2.26 -9.64 -4.21
N PHE A 113 3.59 -9.57 -4.29
CA PHE A 113 4.48 -10.04 -3.22
C PHE A 113 4.23 -9.31 -1.90
N ARG A 114 3.97 -8.00 -1.95
CA ARG A 114 3.55 -7.23 -0.76
C ARG A 114 2.35 -7.86 -0.06
N GLN A 115 1.36 -8.32 -0.82
CA GLN A 115 0.15 -8.93 -0.25
C GLN A 115 0.45 -10.26 0.45
N VAL A 116 1.41 -11.04 -0.04
CA VAL A 116 1.84 -12.28 0.61
C VAL A 116 2.45 -11.99 1.99
N ILE A 117 3.32 -10.97 2.08
CA ILE A 117 3.91 -10.54 3.35
C ILE A 117 2.82 -10.06 4.32
N VAL A 118 1.93 -9.18 3.86
CA VAL A 118 0.85 -8.65 4.71
C VAL A 118 -0.10 -9.76 5.14
N LEU A 119 -0.39 -10.75 4.28
CA LEU A 119 -1.20 -11.91 4.62
C LEU A 119 -0.54 -12.75 5.72
N ALA A 120 0.75 -13.05 5.61
CA ALA A 120 1.49 -13.78 6.63
C ALA A 120 1.49 -13.05 7.98
N ILE A 121 1.73 -11.73 7.97
CA ILE A 121 1.64 -10.89 9.16
C ILE A 121 0.22 -10.86 9.71
N SER A 122 -0.80 -10.90 8.86
CA SER A 122 -2.20 -10.88 9.28
C SER A 122 -2.62 -12.16 9.99
N VAL A 123 -2.15 -13.32 9.52
CA VAL A 123 -2.30 -14.61 10.21
C VAL A 123 -1.61 -14.56 11.57
N PHE A 124 -0.36 -14.08 11.61
CA PHE A 124 0.37 -13.90 12.87
C PHE A 124 -0.38 -12.97 13.84
N GLY A 125 -0.89 -11.84 13.34
CA GLY A 125 -1.64 -10.86 14.11
C GLY A 125 -2.92 -11.43 14.71
N LEU A 126 -3.67 -12.22 13.94
CA LEU A 126 -4.85 -12.93 14.44
C LEU A 126 -4.49 -13.85 15.61
N VAL A 127 -3.46 -14.69 15.46
CA VAL A 127 -3.00 -15.60 16.51
C VAL A 127 -2.51 -14.82 17.74
N ALA A 128 -1.72 -13.76 17.53
CA ALA A 128 -1.17 -12.94 18.60
C ALA A 128 -2.26 -12.22 19.42
N TRP A 129 -3.30 -11.73 18.74
CA TRP A 129 -4.43 -11.05 19.37
C TRP A 129 -5.37 -12.01 20.11
N LEU A 130 -5.60 -13.21 19.55
CA LEU A 130 -6.39 -14.25 20.21
C LEU A 130 -5.73 -14.74 21.51
N ARG A 131 -4.41 -14.98 21.50
CA ARG A 131 -3.66 -15.49 22.67
C ARG A 131 -3.53 -14.50 23.84
N ARG A 132 -3.77 -13.21 23.60
CA ARG A 132 -3.47 -12.12 24.54
C ARG A 132 -4.70 -11.26 24.85
N ARG A 133 -5.89 -11.86 24.77
CA ARG A 133 -7.15 -11.20 25.10
C ARG A 133 -7.30 -11.13 26.61
N ASP A 134 -7.35 -9.92 27.16
CA ASP A 134 -7.66 -9.71 28.57
C ASP A 134 -9.20 -9.79 28.75
N PRO A 135 -9.71 -10.63 29.66
CA PRO A 135 -11.14 -10.76 29.92
C PRO A 135 -11.79 -9.46 30.42
N VAL A 136 -11.02 -8.60 31.09
CA VAL A 136 -11.53 -7.42 31.81
C VAL A 136 -11.38 -6.15 30.98
N TYR A 137 -10.25 -5.96 30.31
CA TYR A 137 -9.96 -4.72 29.55
C TYR A 137 -9.97 -4.89 28.02
N GLY A 138 -10.27 -6.10 27.54
CA GLY A 138 -10.24 -6.43 26.11
C GLY A 138 -8.81 -6.53 25.58
N LEU A 139 -8.53 -5.97 24.40
CA LEU A 139 -7.19 -6.06 23.82
C LEU A 139 -6.22 -5.07 24.50
N ALA A 140 -5.29 -5.59 25.31
CA ALA A 140 -4.29 -4.76 25.99
C ALA A 140 -3.32 -4.14 24.97
N VAL A 141 -3.43 -2.82 24.81
CA VAL A 141 -2.60 -2.00 23.91
C VAL A 141 -1.27 -1.68 24.61
N ARG A 142 -0.13 -1.94 23.96
CA ARG A 142 1.22 -1.82 24.56
C ARG A 142 2.01 -0.70 23.92
N GLN A 143 2.80 0.04 24.69
CA GLN A 143 3.79 0.95 24.09
C GLN A 143 5.05 0.15 23.79
N ALA A 144 5.65 0.41 22.62
CA ALA A 144 6.94 -0.17 22.31
C ALA A 144 7.98 0.40 23.30
N SER A 145 8.79 -0.46 23.90
CA SER A 145 9.96 -0.03 24.67
C SER A 145 10.96 0.68 23.76
N THR A 146 11.92 1.42 24.32
CA THR A 146 12.96 2.10 23.52
C THR A 146 13.70 1.13 22.59
N ALA A 147 14.05 -0.07 23.08
CA ALA A 147 14.66 -1.10 22.26
C ALA A 147 13.76 -1.57 21.11
N GLN A 148 12.45 -1.74 21.36
CA GLN A 148 11.49 -2.11 20.32
C GLN A 148 11.29 -0.99 19.30
N ARG A 149 11.30 0.27 19.73
CA ARG A 149 11.24 1.43 18.84
C ARG A 149 12.46 1.49 17.95
N LEU A 150 13.67 1.35 18.52
CA LEU A 150 14.91 1.29 17.74
C LEU A 150 14.89 0.12 16.76
N GLY A 151 14.38 -1.05 17.16
CA GLY A 151 14.20 -2.19 16.27
C GLY A 151 13.22 -1.91 15.12
N LEU A 152 12.07 -1.28 15.39
CA LEU A 152 11.11 -0.88 14.35
C LEU A 152 11.68 0.17 13.41
N THR A 153 12.37 1.18 13.94
CA THR A 153 13.04 2.22 13.14
C THR A 153 14.16 1.62 12.30
N GLY A 154 14.97 0.72 12.87
CA GLY A 154 16.01 0.00 12.14
C GLY A 154 15.45 -0.87 11.03
N LEU A 155 14.35 -1.58 11.28
CA LEU A 155 13.66 -2.38 10.26
C LEU A 155 13.04 -1.50 9.16
N LEU A 156 12.47 -0.36 9.54
CA LEU A 156 11.91 0.61 8.60
C LEU A 156 13.00 1.19 7.70
N VAL A 157 14.02 1.83 8.28
CA VAL A 157 15.09 2.50 7.53
C VAL A 157 15.93 1.48 6.77
N GLY A 158 16.44 0.45 7.45
CA GLY A 158 17.27 -0.58 6.84
C GLY A 158 16.52 -1.38 5.78
N GLY A 159 15.28 -1.76 6.06
CA GLY A 159 14.42 -2.44 5.08
C GLY A 159 14.14 -1.57 3.86
N THR A 160 13.84 -0.28 4.04
CA THR A 160 13.64 0.66 2.93
C THR A 160 14.89 0.82 2.08
N VAL A 161 16.07 0.96 2.69
CA VAL A 161 17.34 1.04 1.94
C VAL A 161 17.55 -0.23 1.12
N VAL A 162 17.45 -1.40 1.75
CA VAL A 162 17.62 -2.69 1.05
C VAL A 162 16.62 -2.85 -0.09
N MET A 163 15.34 -2.54 0.17
CA MET A 163 14.31 -2.67 -0.87
C MET A 163 14.48 -1.65 -1.99
N ALA A 164 14.89 -0.41 -1.68
CA ALA A 164 15.15 0.62 -2.69
C ALA A 164 16.29 0.18 -3.62
N LEU A 165 17.38 -0.36 -3.05
CA LEU A 165 18.50 -0.90 -3.84
C LEU A 165 18.09 -2.09 -4.70
N VAL A 166 17.19 -2.96 -4.20
CA VAL A 166 16.64 -4.07 -4.99
C VAL A 166 15.79 -3.56 -6.15
N LEU A 167 14.90 -2.59 -5.90
CA LEU A 167 14.05 -2.00 -6.94
C LEU A 167 14.87 -1.27 -8.01
N ASP A 168 15.92 -0.56 -7.59
CA ASP A 168 16.86 0.14 -8.48
C ASP A 168 17.68 -0.84 -9.31
N ALA A 169 18.23 -1.89 -8.70
CA ALA A 169 19.02 -2.92 -9.39
C ALA A 169 18.20 -3.74 -10.39
N LEU A 170 16.88 -3.86 -10.19
CA LEU A 170 15.97 -4.59 -11.06
C LEU A 170 15.24 -3.69 -12.06
N ASP A 171 15.49 -2.38 -12.06
CA ASP A 171 14.76 -1.35 -12.82
C ASP A 171 13.23 -1.53 -12.71
N ALA A 172 12.78 -1.89 -11.50
CA ALA A 172 11.42 -2.36 -11.25
C ALA A 172 10.44 -1.23 -10.90
N SER A 173 10.95 -0.02 -10.68
CA SER A 173 10.15 1.17 -10.34
C SER A 173 10.81 2.44 -10.85
N TRP A 174 9.99 3.36 -11.35
CA TRP A 174 10.40 4.72 -11.70
C TRP A 174 10.74 5.60 -10.48
N ALA A 175 10.27 5.20 -9.29
CA ALA A 175 10.55 5.86 -8.01
C ALA A 175 10.92 4.83 -6.92
N PRO A 176 12.12 4.20 -7.01
CA PRO A 176 12.51 3.09 -6.14
C PRO A 176 12.44 3.42 -4.64
N TRP A 177 12.84 4.63 -4.25
CA TRP A 177 12.90 5.05 -2.86
C TRP A 177 11.51 5.25 -2.22
N PRO A 178 10.59 6.07 -2.79
CA PRO A 178 9.22 6.14 -2.31
C PRO A 178 8.50 4.79 -2.30
N ASP A 179 8.64 3.98 -3.34
CA ASP A 179 7.98 2.68 -3.44
C ASP A 179 8.48 1.70 -2.38
N ALA A 180 9.79 1.67 -2.15
CA ALA A 180 10.39 0.88 -1.07
C ALA A 180 9.92 1.36 0.32
N ALA A 181 9.83 2.67 0.53
CA ALA A 181 9.34 3.25 1.79
C ALA A 181 7.88 2.86 2.06
N ILE A 182 7.01 2.93 1.05
CA ILE A 182 5.61 2.52 1.17
C ILE A 182 5.51 1.01 1.39
N PHE A 183 6.27 0.21 0.64
CA PHE A 183 6.27 -1.25 0.76
C PHE A 183 6.69 -1.71 2.16
N VAL A 184 7.87 -1.28 2.60
CA VAL A 184 8.45 -1.69 3.88
C VAL A 184 7.68 -1.06 5.02
N GLY A 185 7.32 0.22 4.91
CA GLY A 185 6.51 0.91 5.90
C GLY A 185 5.16 0.22 6.14
N THR A 186 4.49 -0.25 5.08
CA THR A 186 3.27 -1.05 5.19
C THR A 186 3.51 -2.33 5.99
N ALA A 187 4.55 -3.11 5.64
CA ALA A 187 4.87 -4.35 6.35
C ALA A 187 5.20 -4.11 7.83
N VAL A 188 6.00 -3.09 8.13
CA VAL A 188 6.36 -2.71 9.51
C VAL A 188 5.16 -2.20 10.29
N ALA A 189 4.25 -1.44 9.65
CA ALA A 189 3.01 -0.98 10.26
C ALA A 189 2.10 -2.15 10.66
N PHE A 190 1.89 -3.11 9.75
CA PHE A 190 1.12 -4.32 10.05
C PHE A 190 1.78 -5.17 11.15
N LEU A 191 3.11 -5.28 11.14
CA LEU A 191 3.83 -6.00 12.19
C LEU A 191 3.66 -5.31 13.56
N ALA A 192 3.84 -4.00 13.61
CA ALA A 192 3.65 -3.21 14.83
C ALA A 192 2.19 -3.30 15.34
N GLN A 193 1.21 -3.34 14.44
CA GLN A 193 -0.20 -3.58 14.76
C GLN A 193 -0.43 -4.99 15.31
N ALA A 194 0.16 -6.02 14.70
CA ALA A 194 0.10 -7.40 15.18
C ALA A 194 0.69 -7.54 16.59
N LEU A 195 1.77 -6.81 16.87
CA LEU A 195 2.41 -6.73 18.18
C LEU A 195 1.66 -5.85 19.20
N ARG A 196 0.57 -5.19 18.78
CA ARG A 196 -0.29 -4.30 19.59
C ARG A 196 0.41 -3.03 20.08
N PHE A 197 1.39 -2.55 19.32
CA PHE A 197 2.00 -1.25 19.59
C PHE A 197 1.03 -0.10 19.28
N VAL A 198 1.25 1.11 19.79
CA VAL A 198 0.52 2.32 19.30
C VAL A 198 1.30 3.01 18.21
N GLU A 199 2.60 2.80 18.20
CA GLU A 199 3.56 3.37 17.26
C GLU A 199 3.21 3.00 15.80
N PHE A 200 2.43 1.94 15.55
CA PHE A 200 1.94 1.62 14.21
C PHE A 200 1.10 2.75 13.59
N TRP A 201 0.37 3.54 14.38
CA TRP A 201 -0.34 4.72 13.85
C TRP A 201 0.63 5.76 13.29
N VAL A 202 1.77 5.95 13.96
CA VAL A 202 2.82 6.87 13.49
C VAL A 202 3.47 6.33 12.23
N ILE A 203 3.71 5.01 12.15
CA ILE A 203 4.26 4.38 10.95
C ILE A 203 3.30 4.55 9.76
N TRP A 204 1.98 4.39 9.97
CA TRP A 204 0.99 4.68 8.93
C TRP A 204 1.03 6.13 8.46
N LEU A 205 1.15 7.11 9.37
CA LEU A 205 1.31 8.51 8.97
C LEU A 205 2.58 8.75 8.14
N LEU A 206 3.68 8.06 8.45
CA LEU A 206 4.90 8.16 7.66
C LEU A 206 4.72 7.57 6.26
N VAL A 207 4.01 6.45 6.14
CA VAL A 207 3.65 5.85 4.84
C VAL A 207 2.78 6.79 4.04
N ASP A 208 1.74 7.37 4.65
CA ASP A 208 0.85 8.33 3.99
C ASP A 208 1.59 9.61 3.58
N ALA A 209 2.53 10.08 4.40
CA ALA A 209 3.36 11.26 4.10
C ALA A 209 4.27 11.06 2.88
N VAL A 210 4.64 9.81 2.56
CA VAL A 210 5.39 9.46 1.33
C VAL A 210 4.43 9.17 0.18
N GLY A 211 3.34 8.44 0.44
CA GLY A 211 2.36 8.02 -0.56
C GLY A 211 1.58 9.19 -1.16
N VAL A 212 1.17 10.17 -0.36
CA VAL A 212 0.38 11.32 -0.85
C VAL A 212 1.14 12.15 -1.88
N PRO A 213 2.37 12.63 -1.62
CA PRO A 213 3.14 13.35 -2.63
C PRO A 213 3.40 12.52 -3.89
N LEU A 214 3.65 11.22 -3.74
CA LEU A 214 3.87 10.32 -4.87
C LEU A 214 2.63 10.23 -5.76
N GLN A 215 1.44 10.02 -5.18
CA GLN A 215 0.18 9.95 -5.93
C GLN A 215 -0.17 11.27 -6.62
N LEU A 216 0.10 12.41 -5.96
CA LEU A 216 -0.08 13.73 -6.55
C LEU A 216 0.88 13.95 -7.73
N ALA A 217 2.14 13.55 -7.60
CA ALA A 217 3.12 13.61 -8.69
C ALA A 217 2.75 12.70 -9.87
N SER A 218 2.09 11.56 -9.60
CA SER A 218 1.55 10.66 -10.62
C SER A 218 0.21 11.12 -11.22
N GLY A 219 -0.34 12.25 -10.79
CA GLY A 219 -1.61 12.79 -11.30
C GLY A 219 -2.87 12.02 -10.86
N LEU A 220 -2.76 11.17 -9.84
CA LEU A 220 -3.84 10.31 -9.34
C LEU A 220 -4.67 11.01 -8.26
N TRP A 221 -5.50 11.97 -8.69
CA TRP A 221 -6.28 12.85 -7.81
C TRP A 221 -7.29 12.09 -6.93
N PHE A 222 -7.95 11.06 -7.48
CA PHE A 222 -8.90 10.25 -6.72
C PHE A 222 -8.20 9.53 -5.57
N SER A 223 -7.11 8.83 -5.86
CA SER A 223 -6.36 8.09 -4.85
C SER A 223 -5.79 9.05 -3.80
N ALA A 224 -5.27 10.22 -4.20
CA ALA A 224 -4.80 11.25 -3.28
C ALA A 224 -5.89 11.75 -2.33
N ALA A 225 -7.12 11.98 -2.81
CA ALA A 225 -8.24 12.36 -1.97
C ALA A 225 -8.59 11.28 -0.93
N VAL A 226 -8.53 10.00 -1.31
CA VAL A 226 -8.73 8.89 -0.37
C VAL A 226 -7.64 8.83 0.70
N TYR A 227 -6.38 9.10 0.34
CA TYR A 227 -5.30 9.17 1.33
C TYR A 227 -5.52 10.27 2.39
N VAL A 228 -6.13 11.40 2.03
CA VAL A 228 -6.50 12.42 3.02
C VAL A 228 -7.52 11.87 4.02
N VAL A 229 -8.49 11.07 3.56
CA VAL A 229 -9.45 10.38 4.44
C VAL A 229 -8.72 9.38 5.35
N PHE A 230 -7.76 8.62 4.82
CA PHE A 230 -6.91 7.72 5.62
C PHE A 230 -6.15 8.47 6.70
N ALA A 231 -5.48 9.58 6.35
CA ALA A 231 -4.75 10.39 7.31
C ALA A 231 -5.66 10.86 8.47
N GLY A 232 -6.88 11.32 8.16
CA GLY A 232 -7.87 11.69 9.18
C GLY A 232 -8.27 10.52 10.10
N LEU A 233 -8.50 9.33 9.52
CA LEU A 233 -8.82 8.11 10.28
C LEU A 233 -7.65 7.66 11.17
N VAL A 234 -6.42 7.76 10.68
CA VAL A 234 -5.20 7.40 11.40
C VAL A 234 -4.99 8.33 12.59
N VAL A 235 -5.12 9.65 12.40
CA VAL A 235 -5.04 10.63 13.50
C VAL A 235 -6.09 10.36 14.58
N HIS A 236 -7.33 10.07 14.16
CA HIS A 236 -8.41 9.77 15.08
C HIS A 236 -8.23 8.41 15.80
N GLY A 237 -7.69 7.41 15.11
CA GLY A 237 -7.30 6.12 15.66
C GLY A 237 -6.23 6.26 16.74
N TRP A 238 -5.18 7.03 16.44
CA TRP A 238 -4.11 7.34 17.38
C TRP A 238 -4.65 8.04 18.63
N TRP A 239 -5.48 9.06 18.47
CA TRP A 239 -6.05 9.80 19.60
C TRP A 239 -6.93 8.92 20.49
N SER A 240 -7.77 8.07 19.88
CA SER A 240 -8.61 7.11 20.60
C SER A 240 -7.78 6.13 21.43
N TRP A 241 -6.71 5.59 20.86
CA TRP A 241 -5.84 4.64 21.55
C TRP A 241 -4.99 5.31 22.64
N ALA A 242 -4.55 6.55 22.42
CA ALA A 242 -3.82 7.34 23.41
C ALA A 242 -4.72 7.70 24.61
N ARG A 243 -5.99 8.04 24.39
CA ARG A 243 -6.96 8.36 25.46
C ARG A 243 -7.22 7.15 26.35
N THR A 244 -7.54 5.97 25.79
CA THR A 244 -7.84 4.77 26.59
C THR A 244 -6.66 4.39 27.50
N ARG A 245 -5.42 4.55 27.03
CA ARG A 245 -4.22 4.29 27.85
C ARG A 245 -4.14 5.19 29.08
N ARG A 246 -4.39 6.49 28.92
CA ARG A 246 -4.34 7.45 30.04
C ARG A 246 -5.35 7.07 31.12
N THR A 247 -6.56 6.65 30.71
CA THR A 247 -7.60 6.19 31.64
C THR A 247 -7.19 4.93 32.39
N VAL A 248 -6.66 3.91 31.70
CA VAL A 248 -6.21 2.66 32.34
C VAL A 248 -5.03 2.90 33.28
N ALA A 249 -4.05 3.72 32.87
CA ALA A 249 -2.89 4.04 33.70
C ALA A 249 -3.25 4.87 34.94
N ALA A 250 -4.26 5.75 34.86
CA ALA A 250 -4.77 6.49 36.01
C ALA A 250 -5.49 5.58 37.01
N ALA A 251 -6.38 4.70 36.53
CA ALA A 251 -7.10 3.74 37.37
C ALA A 251 -6.17 2.74 38.09
N GLN A 252 -5.02 2.40 37.50
CA GLN A 252 -4.01 1.54 38.13
C GLN A 252 -3.15 2.24 39.19
N ARG A 253 -3.17 3.59 39.27
CA ARG A 253 -2.40 4.37 40.25
C ARG A 253 -3.18 4.70 41.52
N GLU A 254 -4.51 4.58 41.50
CA GLU A 254 -5.38 4.81 42.67
C GLU A 254 -5.27 3.76 43.80
N PRO A 255 -5.00 2.46 43.56
CA PRO A 255 -4.91 1.46 44.63
C PRO A 255 -3.76 1.69 45.63
N SER A 256 -2.69 2.39 45.22
CA SER A 256 -1.47 2.56 46.03
C SER A 256 -1.43 3.84 46.87
N ARG A 257 -2.46 4.71 46.79
CA ARG A 257 -2.60 5.89 47.66
C ARG A 257 -3.50 5.66 48.87
N ALA A 258 -4.14 4.50 48.96
CA ALA A 258 -5.07 4.15 50.03
C ALA A 258 -4.46 3.22 51.11
N VAL A 259 -3.13 3.09 51.15
CA VAL A 259 -2.38 2.30 52.14
C VAL A 259 -1.37 3.18 52.85
#